data_AF-A0A698FVR7-F1
#
_entry.id   AF-A0A698FVR7-F1
#
_cell.length_a   1.000
_cell.length_b   1.000
_cell.length_c   1.000
_cell.angle_alpha   90.00
_cell.angle_beta   90.00
_cell.angle_gamma   90.00
#
_symmetry.space_group_name_H-M   'P 1'
#
loop_
_entity.id
_entity.type
_entity.pdbx_description
1 polymer ?
#
loop_
_entity_poly.entity_id
_entity_poly.type
_entity_poly.pdbx_seq_one_letter_code
_entity_poly.pdbx_strand_id
1 'polypeptide(L)'
;MRKILLQILSFSFIFMGIFALVRFLMIKNLINESENSLMVYVYGLGHDMRTFSAIFLPLFLCGLFSYISLVFKDRKYHAMGGGNR
;
A
#
# COMPACT_ATOMS: atom_id res chain seq x y z
N MET A 1 6.66 -13.89 -7.44
CA MET A 1 6.10 -13.04 -6.36
C MET A 1 6.47 -11.56 -6.43
N ARG A 2 7.70 -11.15 -6.80
CA ARG A 2 8.04 -9.71 -6.94
C ARG A 2 7.07 -8.91 -7.81
N LYS A 3 6.63 -9.47 -8.94
CA LYS A 3 5.64 -8.84 -9.84
C LYS A 3 4.30 -8.55 -9.15
N ILE A 4 3.79 -9.49 -8.35
CA ILE A 4 2.52 -9.38 -7.61
C ILE A 4 2.66 -8.36 -6.47
N LEU A 5 3.76 -8.42 -5.72
CA LEU A 5 4.03 -7.44 -4.65
C LEU A 5 4.11 -6.02 -5.21
N LEU A 6 4.82 -5.83 -6.32
CA LEU A 6 4.97 -4.54 -6.98
C LEU A 6 3.62 -4.05 -7.54
N GLN A 7 2.79 -4.95 -8.07
CA GLN A 7 1.45 -4.63 -8.55
C GLN A 7 0.52 -4.18 -7.43
N ILE A 8 0.57 -4.83 -6.25
CA ILE A 8 -0.18 -4.41 -5.07
C ILE A 8 0.29 -3.02 -4.62
N LEU A 9 1.61 -2.80 -4.56
CA LEU A 9 2.21 -1.50 -4.21
C LEU A 9 1.76 -0.38 -5.17
N SER A 10 1.86 -0.62 -6.47
CA SER A 10 1.45 0.33 -7.50
C SER A 10 -0.06 0.60 -7.46
N PHE A 11 -0.88 -0.43 -7.28
CA PHE A 11 -2.32 -0.28 -7.17
C PHE A 11 -2.72 0.55 -5.95
N SER A 12 -2.15 0.25 -4.78
CA SER A 12 -2.38 1.02 -3.54
C SER A 12 -1.98 2.48 -3.71
N PHE A 13 -0.84 2.76 -4.36
CA PHE A 13 -0.37 4.12 -4.59
C PHE A 13 -1.29 4.92 -5.53
N ILE A 14 -1.67 4.33 -6.66
CA ILE A 14 -2.58 4.96 -7.63
C ILE A 14 -3.94 5.22 -6.98
N PHE A 15 -4.46 4.23 -6.25
CA PHE A 15 -5.75 4.34 -5.58
C PHE A 15 -5.75 5.46 -4.52
N MET A 16 -4.68 5.55 -3.73
CA MET A 16 -4.51 6.62 -2.73
C MET A 16 -4.45 8.02 -3.38
N GLY A 17 -3.75 8.13 -4.52
CA GLY A 17 -3.65 9.38 -5.28
C GLY A 17 -4.99 9.83 -5.87
N ILE A 18 -5.74 8.91 -6.49
CA ILE A 18 -7.08 9.20 -7.02
C ILE A 18 -8.02 9.64 -5.90
N PHE A 19 -8.00 8.93 -4.77
CA PHE A 19 -8.84 9.25 -3.64
C PHE A 19 -8.53 10.64 -3.05
N ALA A 20 -7.24 10.98 -2.88
CA ALA A 20 -6.82 12.30 -2.43
C ALA A 20 -7.28 13.41 -3.41
N LEU A 21 -7.14 13.18 -4.72
CA LEU A 21 -7.60 14.12 -5.76
C LEU A 21 -9.11 14.33 -5.72
N VAL A 22 -9.90 13.24 -5.65
CA VAL A 22 -11.37 13.33 -5.56
C VAL A 22 -11.80 14.13 -4.34
N ARG A 23 -11.16 13.90 -3.19
CA ARG A 23 -11.45 14.66 -1.97
C ARG A 23 -11.05 16.13 -2.09
N PHE A 24 -9.89 16.41 -2.68
CA PHE A 24 -9.44 17.78 -2.91
C PHE A 24 -10.43 18.55 -3.80
N LEU A 25 -10.90 17.92 -4.88
CA LEU A 25 -11.92 18.49 -5.78
C LEU A 25 -13.26 18.69 -5.06
N MET A 26 -13.66 17.77 -4.18
CA MET A 26 -14.88 17.90 -3.38
C MET A 26 -14.78 19.12 -2.45
N ILE A 27 -13.67 19.29 -1.73
CA ILE A 27 -13.46 20.41 -0.81
C ILE A 27 -13.35 21.75 -1.55
N LYS A 28 -12.69 21.78 -2.71
CA LYS A 28 -12.65 22.96 -3.58
C LYS A 28 -14.02 23.37 -4.09
N ASN A 29 -14.93 22.41 -4.34
CA ASN A 29 -16.29 22.68 -4.79
C ASN A 29 -17.27 23.01 -3.66
N LEU A 30 -17.07 22.48 -2.44
CA LEU A 30 -18.00 22.68 -1.33
C LEU A 30 -17.70 23.94 -0.50
N ILE A 31 -16.45 24.40 -0.44
CA ILE A 31 -16.04 25.43 0.53
C ILE A 31 -15.60 26.68 -0.21
N ASN A 32 -16.54 27.61 -0.37
CA ASN A 32 -16.20 29.02 -0.50
C ASN A 32 -15.58 29.46 0.84
N GLU A 33 -14.26 29.67 0.83
CA GLU A 33 -13.57 30.60 1.71
C GLU A 33 -13.81 30.41 3.24
N SER A 34 -13.57 29.20 3.77
CA SER A 34 -13.47 29.02 5.23
C SER A 34 -12.06 28.62 5.64
N GLU A 35 -11.49 29.34 6.61
CA GLU A 35 -10.13 29.12 7.14
C GLU A 35 -9.94 27.71 7.73
N ASN A 36 -11.03 27.03 8.10
CA ASN A 36 -11.01 25.65 8.62
C ASN A 36 -11.03 24.56 7.55
N SER A 37 -11.20 24.90 6.27
CA SER A 37 -11.28 23.94 5.15
C SER A 37 -10.05 23.04 5.03
N LEU A 38 -8.86 23.60 5.28
CA LEU A 38 -7.60 22.89 5.18
C LEU A 38 -7.42 21.90 6.35
N MET A 39 -7.83 22.28 7.57
CA MET A 39 -7.78 21.39 8.73
C MET A 39 -8.70 20.18 8.56
N VAL A 40 -9.92 20.39 8.06
CA VAL A 40 -10.87 19.32 7.77
C VAL A 40 -10.36 18.41 6.65
N TYR A 41 -9.71 18.98 5.63
CA TYR A 41 -9.05 18.21 4.58
C TYR A 41 -7.97 17.28 5.13
N VAL A 42 -7.03 17.82 5.92
CA VAL A 42 -5.89 17.05 6.47
C VAL A 42 -6.37 16.00 7.46
N TYR A 43 -7.32 16.33 8.32
CA TYR A 43 -7.87 15.38 9.29
C TYR A 43 -8.56 14.21 8.60
N GLY A 44 -9.40 14.53 7.62
CA GLY A 44 -10.04 13.53 6.78
C GLY A 44 -9.01 12.69 6.03
N LEU A 45 -8.03 13.32 5.39
CA LEU A 45 -7.02 12.64 4.60
C LEU A 45 -6.20 11.70 5.47
N GLY A 46 -5.85 12.11 6.70
CA GLY A 46 -5.23 11.24 7.70
C GLY A 46 -6.10 10.04 8.11
N HIS A 47 -7.41 10.25 8.27
CA HIS A 47 -8.36 9.17 8.56
C HIS A 47 -8.41 8.13 7.43
N ASP A 48 -8.43 8.59 6.18
CA ASP A 48 -8.53 7.68 5.04
C ASP A 48 -7.20 6.98 4.75
N MET A 49 -6.07 7.67 4.95
CA MET A 49 -4.74 7.04 4.94
C MET A 49 -4.63 5.92 5.97
N ARG A 50 -5.19 6.11 7.18
CA ARG A 50 -5.24 5.07 8.22
C ARG A 50 -6.10 3.89 7.78
N THR A 51 -7.28 4.17 7.23
CA THR A 51 -8.22 3.14 6.76
C THR A 51 -7.62 2.31 5.62
N PHE A 52 -7.03 2.97 4.63
CA PHE A 52 -6.35 2.28 3.53
C PHE A 52 -5.12 1.51 3.99
N SER A 53 -4.33 2.09 4.90
CA SER A 53 -3.22 1.37 5.54
C SER A 53 -3.72 0.07 6.17
N ALA A 54 -4.80 0.11 6.95
CA ALA A 54 -5.37 -1.09 7.58
C ALA A 54 -5.88 -2.15 6.57
N ILE A 55 -6.40 -1.72 5.41
CA ILE A 55 -6.87 -2.64 4.36
C ILE A 55 -5.72 -3.26 3.58
N PHE A 56 -4.66 -2.49 3.29
CA PHE A 56 -3.52 -2.96 2.51
C PHE A 56 -2.45 -3.67 3.35
N LEU A 57 -2.39 -3.44 4.66
CA LEU A 57 -1.43 -4.08 5.57
C LEU A 57 -1.48 -5.62 5.53
N PRO A 58 -2.66 -6.28 5.57
CA PRO A 58 -2.75 -7.75 5.48
C PRO A 58 -2.24 -8.27 4.13
N LEU A 59 -2.52 -7.54 3.04
CA LEU A 59 -2.03 -7.89 1.69
C LEU A 59 -0.50 -7.76 1.61
N PHE A 60 0.06 -6.71 2.20
CA PHE A 60 1.51 -6.55 2.29
C PHE A 60 2.17 -7.63 3.14
N LEU A 61 1.60 -7.95 4.31
CA LEU A 61 2.09 -9.01 5.17
C LEU A 61 2.02 -10.37 4.48
N CYS A 62 0.93 -10.67 3.77
CA CYS A 62 0.79 -11.91 2.99
C CYS A 62 1.86 -12.00 1.89
N GLY A 63 2.05 -10.92 1.13
CA GLY A 63 3.08 -10.86 0.09
C GLY A 63 4.50 -11.00 0.65
N LEU A 64 4.78 -10.36 1.80
CA LEU A 64 6.06 -10.45 2.49
C LEU A 64 6.32 -11.86 3.02
N PHE A 65 5.35 -12.48 3.70
CA PHE A 65 5.47 -13.84 4.24
C PHE A 65 5.69 -14.86 3.12
N SER A 66 4.96 -14.72 2.02
CA SER A 66 5.13 -15.57 0.83
C SER A 66 6.52 -15.41 0.22
N TYR A 67 7.04 -14.17 0.12
CA TYR A 67 8.40 -13.92 -0.38
C TYR A 67 9.46 -14.50 0.56
N ILE A 68 9.35 -14.28 1.86
CA ILE A 68 10.26 -14.82 2.87
C ILE A 68 10.27 -16.35 2.81
N SER A 69 9.09 -16.98 2.78
CA SER A 69 8.96 -18.44 2.65
C SER A 69 9.67 -18.98 1.40
N LEU A 70 9.54 -18.28 0.26
CA LEU A 70 10.19 -18.66 -1.00
C LEU A 70 11.71 -18.52 -0.93
N VAL A 71 12.23 -17.42 -0.36
CA VAL A 71 13.68 -17.21 -0.15
C VAL A 71 14.28 -18.27 0.78
N PHE A 72 13.61 -18.62 1.87
CA PHE A 72 14.06 -19.70 2.76
C PHE A 72 14.02 -21.05 2.07
N LYS A 73 13.01 -21.29 1.21
CA LYS A 73 12.90 -22.51 0.43
C LYS A 73 14.03 -22.63 -0.59
N ASP A 74 14.35 -21.57 -1.33
CA ASP A 74 15.48 -21.55 -2.28
C ASP A 74 16.83 -21.76 -1.57
N ARG A 75 17.03 -21.16 -0.39
CA ARG A 75 18.24 -21.40 0.42
C ARG A 75 18.36 -22.85 0.90
N LYS A 76 17.25 -23.50 1.24
CA LYS A 76 17.24 -24.92 1.64
C LYS A 76 17.56 -25.85 0.46
N TYR A 77 17.07 -25.56 -0.74
CA TYR A 77 17.43 -26.30 -1.96
C TYR A 77 18.88 -26.08 -2.38
N HIS A 78 19.41 -24.86 -2.27
CA HIS A 78 20.83 -24.60 -2.55
C HIS A 78 21.77 -25.25 -1.53
N ALA A 79 21.37 -25.34 -0.26
CA ALA A 79 22.16 -26.00 0.78
C ALA A 79 22.14 -27.54 0.67
N MET A 80 21.06 -28.14 0.18
CA MET A 80 20.95 -29.59 -0.05
C MET A 80 21.41 -30.03 -1.46
N GLY A 81 21.58 -29.08 -2.39
CA GLY A 81 22.03 -29.32 -3.77
C GLY A 81 23.55 -29.34 -3.97
N GLY A 82 24.35 -29.19 -2.91
CA GLY A 82 25.82 -29.27 -2.94
C GLY A 82 26.38 -30.70 -2.90
N GLY A 83 25.61 -31.70 -3.32
CA GLY A 83 26.04 -33.09 -3.42
C GLY A 83 26.12 -33.53 -4.88
N ASN A 84 27.35 -33.65 -5.39
CA ASN A 84 27.77 -34.22 -6.67
C ASN A 84 27.08 -33.69 -7.95
N ARG A 85 27.77 -32.76 -8.62
CA ARG A 85 28.21 -32.90 -10.03
C ARG A 85 29.37 -31.94 -10.29
#